data_AF-A0A1H5TUC0-F1
#
_entry.id   AF-A0A1H5TUC0-F1
#
_cell.length_a   1.000
_cell.length_b   1.000
_cell.length_c   1.000
_cell.angle_alpha   90.00
_cell.angle_beta   90.00
_cell.angle_gamma   90.00
#
_symmetry.space_group_name_H-M   'P 1'
#
loop_
_entity.id
_entity.type
_entity.pdbx_description
1 polymer ?
#
loop_
_entity_poly.entity_id
_entity_poly.type
_entity_poly.pdbx_seq_one_letter_code
_entity_poly.pdbx_strand_id
1 'polypeptide(L)'
;MNRSLLYVGLLFILVGATLTIVPTASFSTIAGDRPVDVSVADDSEAFVAVANTQTPVTQPGDGVAVAELVNNLDASMTVEYEASVTSGSVAVENPSRTVTIPQGGREPITVACSPPGGGAGTATLRIDVVEARGGSATITDATLETTVEYDCPGRPGGGPGQPGNPSGPPGGAVAYVDDDQDLEYDEGERTVSEGELAEFDNDSAHLVVAAGGGRINFRNSEVEMAAKSITVGDATLASNREITLEAEEGTLSLLDSTIDAKNGAIELSAGEITAADSTVSTNREISMSAESGALAFSDSHIDAKNGEIELSGRSIEMPRTTVSTNREISMSAGSGSLTLTDATIDAKNGAIELAGSRVDAARATISTNAAITATADSGTLRLTDATVDSKNGEIELGGGSIDAAGATISTNVGISLATESGDLQLGEATVESKNGEVTVESSGDLLASGAVFETNVEISLSASGDVLLDAARLTSSNGQATVALDVESATLSIDSAVLDDRDSTITYSPSEAAVTGTPSRGSVQAD
;
A
#
# COMPACT_ATOMS: atom_id res chain seq x y z
N MET A 1 63.22 20.64 5.69
CA MET A 1 64.01 21.18 4.57
C MET A 1 63.25 20.93 3.28
N ASN A 2 62.74 22.01 2.66
CA ASN A 2 62.43 22.28 1.24
C ASN A 2 61.63 21.25 0.42
N ARG A 3 60.67 21.57 -0.46
CA ARG A 3 60.00 22.78 -1.00
C ARG A 3 58.92 22.25 -1.98
N SER A 4 57.63 22.58 -1.82
CA SER A 4 56.79 23.46 -2.68
C SER A 4 56.86 23.30 -4.22
N LEU A 5 55.68 23.09 -4.84
CA LEU A 5 55.14 23.52 -6.16
C LEU A 5 54.37 22.34 -6.80
N LEU A 6 53.03 22.24 -6.81
CA LEU A 6 51.97 23.11 -7.37
C LEU A 6 52.05 23.21 -8.91
N TYR A 7 51.39 22.27 -9.61
CA TYR A 7 50.85 22.45 -10.96
C TYR A 7 49.52 21.69 -11.09
N VAL A 8 48.51 22.44 -11.48
CA VAL A 8 47.15 22.02 -11.82
C VAL A 8 47.16 21.31 -13.17
N GLY A 9 46.45 20.19 -13.27
CA GLY A 9 46.23 19.46 -14.51
C GLY A 9 44.96 18.61 -14.39
N LEU A 10 43.83 19.24 -14.70
CA LEU A 10 42.50 18.65 -14.73
C LEU A 10 42.44 17.72 -15.96
N LEU A 11 42.39 16.40 -15.76
CA LEU A 11 42.16 15.43 -16.82
C LEU A 11 40.86 14.67 -16.53
N PHE A 12 39.85 14.95 -17.36
CA PHE A 12 38.60 14.22 -17.41
C PHE A 12 38.85 12.75 -17.73
N ILE A 13 38.32 11.86 -16.89
CA ILE A 13 38.17 10.44 -17.20
C ILE A 13 36.97 10.34 -18.15
N LEU A 14 37.26 10.26 -19.45
CA LEU A 14 36.30 9.80 -20.47
C LEU A 14 36.13 8.28 -20.28
N VAL A 15 35.02 7.89 -19.67
CA VAL A 15 34.50 6.52 -19.75
C VAL A 15 34.01 6.34 -21.18
N GLY A 16 34.77 5.58 -21.98
CA GLY A 16 34.36 5.20 -23.32
C GLY A 16 33.20 4.21 -23.22
N ALA A 17 31.99 4.69 -23.48
CA ALA A 17 30.90 3.84 -23.92
C ALA A 17 31.26 3.35 -25.33
N THR A 18 31.65 2.09 -25.45
CA THR A 18 31.73 1.41 -26.74
C THR A 18 30.30 1.24 -27.26
N LEU A 19 29.86 2.18 -28.09
CA LEU A 19 28.65 2.04 -28.90
C LEU A 19 28.84 0.86 -29.85
N THR A 20 28.18 -0.25 -29.54
CA THR A 20 27.90 -1.28 -30.54
C THR A 20 26.87 -0.68 -31.50
N ILE A 21 27.34 -0.21 -32.66
CA ILE A 21 26.46 0.11 -33.79
C ILE A 21 25.81 -1.21 -34.21
N VAL A 22 24.55 -1.41 -33.85
CA VAL A 22 23.72 -2.46 -34.46
C VAL A 22 23.33 -1.94 -35.83
N PRO A 23 23.58 -2.67 -36.94
CA PRO A 23 23.13 -2.23 -38.25
C PRO A 23 21.60 -2.26 -38.30
N THR A 24 20.97 -1.11 -38.50
CA THR A 24 19.55 -0.99 -38.84
C THR A 24 19.41 -1.48 -40.29
N ALA A 25 18.68 -2.57 -40.50
CA ALA A 25 18.46 -3.13 -41.83
C ALA A 25 17.22 -2.49 -42.46
N SER A 26 17.32 -2.06 -43.72
CA SER A 26 16.20 -1.55 -44.52
C SER A 26 16.19 -2.20 -45.91
N PHE A 27 15.00 -2.57 -46.40
CA PHE A 27 14.81 -3.40 -47.60
C PHE A 27 14.11 -2.64 -48.73
N SER A 28 14.47 -2.95 -49.97
CA SER A 28 13.80 -2.49 -51.19
C SER A 28 13.35 -3.71 -52.00
N THR A 29 12.06 -3.83 -52.30
CA THR A 29 11.58 -4.82 -53.28
C THR A 29 10.87 -4.10 -54.44
N ILE A 30 11.13 -4.59 -55.67
CA ILE A 30 10.42 -4.21 -56.89
C ILE A 30 9.90 -5.51 -57.49
N ALA A 31 8.59 -5.74 -57.42
CA ALA A 31 7.94 -6.82 -58.18
C ALA A 31 7.84 -6.41 -59.66
N GLY A 32 8.92 -6.61 -60.41
CA GLY A 32 8.96 -6.60 -61.87
C GLY A 32 9.30 -7.99 -62.39
N ASP A 33 8.67 -8.41 -63.49
CA ASP A 33 8.64 -9.78 -64.05
C ASP A 33 9.97 -10.29 -64.67
N ARG A 34 11.11 -10.00 -64.01
CA ARG A 34 12.48 -10.45 -64.32
C ARG A 34 13.28 -10.55 -63.01
N PRO A 35 14.28 -11.45 -62.89
CA PRO A 35 14.96 -11.70 -61.62
C PRO A 35 15.58 -10.40 -61.08
N VAL A 36 15.04 -9.89 -59.99
CA VAL A 36 15.55 -8.72 -59.27
C VAL A 36 16.41 -9.20 -58.11
N ASP A 37 17.60 -8.61 -58.03
CA ASP A 37 18.51 -8.77 -56.90
C ASP A 37 17.89 -8.05 -55.68
N VAL A 38 17.76 -8.75 -54.57
CA VAL A 38 17.35 -8.15 -53.29
C VAL A 38 18.62 -7.62 -52.63
N SER A 39 18.80 -6.30 -52.60
CA SER A 39 19.90 -5.67 -51.88
C SER A 39 19.38 -4.92 -50.67
N VAL A 40 20.04 -5.12 -49.53
CA VAL A 40 19.93 -4.25 -48.35
C VAL A 40 20.58 -2.91 -48.73
N ALA A 41 19.86 -1.81 -48.55
CA ALA A 41 20.36 -0.46 -48.80
C ALA A 41 20.62 0.25 -47.46
N ASP A 42 21.53 1.23 -47.44
CA ASP A 42 21.65 2.13 -46.30
C ASP A 42 20.37 3.00 -46.19
N ASP A 43 20.02 3.45 -44.98
CA ASP A 43 18.73 4.12 -44.67
C ASP A 43 18.41 5.33 -45.58
N SER A 44 19.41 5.98 -46.17
CA SER A 44 19.22 7.11 -47.10
C SER A 44 18.83 6.71 -48.54
N GLU A 45 18.99 5.43 -48.89
CA GLU A 45 18.73 4.89 -50.24
C GLU A 45 17.54 3.91 -50.29
N ALA A 46 17.02 3.49 -49.13
CA ALA A 46 15.81 2.65 -49.04
C ALA A 46 14.54 3.44 -49.39
N PHE A 47 13.59 2.84 -50.13
CA PHE A 47 12.32 3.49 -50.50
C PHE A 47 11.44 3.82 -49.28
N VAL A 48 11.50 2.97 -48.25
CA VAL A 48 10.96 3.22 -46.91
C VAL A 48 12.10 3.02 -45.92
N ALA A 49 12.29 3.99 -45.04
CA ALA A 49 13.31 3.94 -43.99
C ALA A 49 12.72 4.35 -42.64
N VAL A 50 13.41 4.01 -41.56
CA VAL A 50 13.12 4.52 -40.21
C VAL A 50 14.21 5.51 -39.81
N ALA A 51 13.81 6.70 -39.38
CA ALA A 51 14.72 7.72 -38.87
C ALA A 51 14.47 7.94 -37.37
N ASN A 52 15.50 7.78 -36.55
CA ASN A 52 15.42 8.03 -35.12
C ASN A 52 15.36 9.56 -34.83
N THR A 53 14.48 9.99 -33.92
CA THR A 53 14.37 11.42 -33.55
C THR A 53 15.31 11.83 -32.42
N GLN A 54 15.96 10.86 -31.76
CA GLN A 54 16.79 11.02 -30.55
C GLN A 54 16.03 11.69 -29.39
N THR A 55 14.70 11.61 -29.38
CA THR A 55 13.87 12.17 -28.32
C THR A 55 13.61 11.11 -27.26
N PRO A 56 14.08 11.29 -26.00
CA PRO A 56 13.86 10.30 -24.95
C PRO A 56 12.42 10.32 -24.44
N VAL A 57 11.91 9.16 -24.06
CA VAL A 57 10.58 8.98 -23.45
C VAL A 57 10.70 9.16 -21.94
N THR A 58 10.07 10.20 -21.37
CA THR A 58 10.27 10.55 -19.94
C THR A 58 8.98 10.76 -19.14
N GLN A 59 7.82 10.74 -19.78
CA GLN A 59 6.54 11.04 -19.14
C GLN A 59 5.45 10.05 -19.54
N PRO A 60 4.57 9.65 -18.60
CA PRO A 60 3.34 8.95 -18.92
C PRO A 60 2.32 9.90 -19.57
N GLY A 61 1.48 9.40 -20.47
CA GLY A 61 0.45 10.19 -21.17
C GLY A 61 0.79 10.48 -22.63
N ASP A 62 0.66 11.73 -23.07
CA ASP A 62 0.83 12.16 -24.47
C ASP A 62 2.17 11.66 -25.04
N GLY A 63 2.12 10.69 -25.96
CA GLY A 63 3.30 10.05 -26.52
C GLY A 63 4.20 11.00 -27.28
N VAL A 64 5.50 10.72 -27.21
CA VAL A 64 6.54 11.47 -27.92
C VAL A 64 6.96 10.73 -29.18
N ALA A 65 7.20 11.47 -30.26
CA ALA A 65 7.69 10.88 -31.50
C ALA A 65 9.17 10.46 -31.33
N VAL A 66 9.42 9.16 -31.27
CA VAL A 66 10.77 8.58 -31.05
C VAL A 66 11.44 8.14 -32.36
N ALA A 67 10.64 7.89 -33.40
CA ALA A 67 11.10 7.57 -34.73
C ALA A 67 10.12 8.10 -35.78
N GLU A 68 10.56 8.16 -37.03
CA GLU A 68 9.74 8.57 -38.17
C GLU A 68 9.93 7.60 -39.33
N LEU A 69 8.82 7.10 -39.88
CA LEU A 69 8.83 6.41 -41.17
C LEU A 69 8.99 7.42 -42.29
N VAL A 70 10.01 7.22 -43.12
CA VAL A 70 10.39 8.15 -44.19
C VAL A 70 10.07 7.53 -45.55
N ASN A 71 9.31 8.25 -46.37
CA ASN A 71 9.08 7.89 -47.77
C ASN A 71 10.11 8.57 -48.68
N ASN A 72 11.12 7.82 -49.11
CA ASN A 72 12.15 8.29 -50.05
C ASN A 72 11.79 8.02 -51.52
N LEU A 73 10.64 7.41 -51.79
CA LEU A 73 10.17 7.20 -53.16
C LEU A 73 9.79 8.54 -53.80
N ASP A 74 10.08 8.69 -55.10
CA ASP A 74 9.68 9.82 -55.95
C ASP A 74 8.16 9.79 -56.30
N ALA A 75 7.33 9.41 -55.32
CA ALA A 75 5.86 9.35 -55.37
C ALA A 75 5.29 9.23 -53.94
N SER A 76 4.00 9.55 -53.75
CA SER A 76 3.30 9.22 -52.49
C SER A 76 3.20 7.70 -52.30
N MET A 77 3.32 7.26 -51.05
CA MET A 77 3.29 5.84 -50.68
C MET A 77 2.29 5.59 -49.56
N THR A 78 1.45 4.57 -49.73
CA THR A 78 0.58 4.06 -48.66
C THR A 78 1.28 2.90 -47.96
N VAL A 79 1.53 3.04 -46.66
CA VAL A 79 2.26 2.10 -45.80
C VAL A 79 1.30 1.53 -44.75
N GLU A 80 1.22 0.21 -44.69
CA GLU A 80 0.61 -0.57 -43.62
C GLU A 80 1.73 -1.17 -42.77
N TYR A 81 1.72 -0.87 -41.47
CA TYR A 81 2.77 -1.32 -40.56
C TYR A 81 2.21 -1.77 -39.20
N GLU A 82 2.99 -2.60 -38.53
CA GLU A 82 2.87 -2.97 -37.12
C GLU A 82 4.14 -2.56 -36.38
N ALA A 83 4.01 -1.94 -35.21
CA ALA A 83 5.11 -1.40 -34.42
C ALA A 83 5.06 -1.94 -32.98
N SER A 84 6.21 -2.36 -32.47
CA SER A 84 6.38 -2.93 -31.13
C SER A 84 7.68 -2.45 -30.48
N VAL A 85 7.75 -2.50 -29.15
CA VAL A 85 8.94 -2.12 -28.38
C VAL A 85 9.30 -3.22 -27.38
N THR A 86 10.59 -3.50 -27.20
CA THR A 86 11.09 -4.63 -26.40
C THR A 86 11.16 -4.35 -24.88
N SER A 87 10.50 -3.31 -24.38
CA SER A 87 10.55 -2.92 -22.96
C SER A 87 9.15 -2.70 -22.42
N GLY A 88 8.84 -3.27 -21.25
CA GLY A 88 7.57 -3.05 -20.54
C GLY A 88 7.42 -1.66 -19.91
N SER A 89 8.49 -0.85 -19.88
CA SER A 89 8.44 0.52 -19.35
C SER A 89 7.85 1.54 -20.33
N VAL A 90 7.70 1.18 -21.61
CA VAL A 90 7.25 2.06 -22.69
C VAL A 90 6.28 1.33 -23.62
N ALA A 91 5.34 2.06 -24.23
CA ALA A 91 4.36 1.49 -25.15
C ALA A 91 4.20 2.36 -26.40
N VAL A 92 4.02 1.72 -27.56
CA VAL A 92 3.68 2.39 -28.83
C VAL A 92 2.20 2.79 -28.78
N GLU A 93 1.88 4.07 -28.98
CA GLU A 93 0.49 4.54 -28.85
C GLU A 93 -0.45 3.97 -29.92
N ASN A 94 0.07 3.78 -31.14
CA ASN A 94 -0.67 3.25 -32.28
C ASN A 94 0.13 2.11 -32.92
N PRO A 95 0.06 0.89 -32.36
CA PRO A 95 0.93 -0.21 -32.76
C PRO A 95 0.60 -0.77 -34.14
N SER A 96 -0.53 -0.41 -34.76
CA SER A 96 -0.85 -0.82 -36.13
C SER A 96 -1.57 0.29 -36.87
N ARG A 97 -1.11 0.66 -38.07
CA ARG A 97 -1.74 1.72 -38.85
C ARG A 97 -1.52 1.56 -40.35
N THR A 98 -2.51 2.00 -41.13
CA THR A 98 -2.35 2.28 -42.57
C THR A 98 -2.31 3.79 -42.80
N VAL A 99 -1.23 4.30 -43.38
CA VAL A 99 -0.99 5.74 -43.59
C VAL A 99 -0.51 6.02 -45.01
N THR A 100 -0.88 7.17 -45.58
CA THR A 100 -0.32 7.63 -46.86
C THR A 100 0.67 8.76 -46.62
N ILE A 101 1.95 8.48 -46.89
CA ILE A 101 3.07 9.40 -46.72
C ILE A 101 3.38 10.04 -48.08
N PRO A 102 3.26 11.37 -48.23
CA PRO A 102 3.64 12.06 -49.46
C PRO A 102 5.11 11.82 -49.82
N GLN A 103 5.50 12.15 -51.04
CA GLN A 103 6.92 12.13 -51.45
C GLN A 103 7.78 12.97 -50.49
N GLY A 104 8.85 12.37 -49.94
CA GLY A 104 9.72 13.02 -48.96
C GLY A 104 9.05 13.31 -47.60
N GLY A 105 7.84 12.80 -47.39
CA GLY A 105 7.08 12.94 -46.15
C GLY A 105 7.59 12.00 -45.06
N ARG A 106 7.15 12.30 -43.83
CA ARG A 106 7.51 11.58 -42.60
C ARG A 106 6.24 11.27 -41.82
N GLU A 107 6.12 10.06 -41.30
CA GLU A 107 5.07 9.67 -40.34
C GLU A 107 5.73 9.40 -38.98
N PRO A 108 5.33 10.12 -37.91
CA PRO A 108 5.88 9.89 -36.59
C PRO A 108 5.37 8.58 -35.97
N ILE A 109 6.27 7.87 -35.29
CA ILE A 109 5.96 6.75 -34.40
C ILE A 109 6.07 7.26 -32.97
N THR A 110 4.93 7.33 -32.28
CA THR A 110 4.83 7.86 -30.92
C THR A 110 4.89 6.75 -29.87
N VAL A 111 5.69 6.99 -28.84
CA VAL A 111 5.88 6.10 -27.70
C VAL A 111 5.69 6.90 -26.41
N ALA A 112 4.99 6.32 -25.44
CA ALA A 112 4.77 6.90 -24.12
C ALA A 112 5.32 5.97 -23.04
N CYS A 113 5.60 6.50 -21.85
CA CYS A 113 5.83 5.64 -20.69
C CYS A 113 4.57 4.82 -20.41
N SER A 114 4.75 3.55 -20.05
CA SER A 114 3.67 2.60 -19.78
C SER A 114 3.66 2.21 -18.30
N PRO A 115 3.07 3.04 -17.40
CA PRO A 115 2.83 2.63 -16.02
C PRO A 115 2.10 1.28 -15.96
N PRO A 116 2.39 0.41 -14.97
CA PRO A 116 3.20 0.68 -13.78
C PRO A 116 4.72 0.54 -13.98
N GLY A 117 5.20 0.12 -15.17
CA GLY A 117 6.62 -0.06 -15.45
C GLY A 117 7.43 1.23 -15.39
N GLY A 118 8.29 1.35 -14.38
CA GLY A 118 9.34 2.38 -14.30
C GLY A 118 10.68 1.82 -14.79
N GLY A 119 11.59 2.70 -15.21
CA GLY A 119 12.94 2.28 -15.61
C GLY A 119 13.62 3.26 -16.54
N ALA A 120 14.95 3.17 -16.63
CA ALA A 120 15.76 3.97 -17.54
C ALA A 120 16.68 3.07 -18.36
N GLY A 121 16.78 3.33 -19.67
CA GLY A 121 17.61 2.52 -20.56
C GLY A 121 17.32 2.74 -22.04
N THR A 122 17.71 1.75 -22.85
CA THR A 122 17.48 1.71 -24.30
C THR A 122 16.61 0.52 -24.65
N ALA A 123 15.52 0.72 -25.38
CA ALA A 123 14.67 -0.34 -25.92
C ALA A 123 14.81 -0.42 -27.45
N THR A 124 14.53 -1.57 -28.05
CA THR A 124 14.45 -1.69 -29.51
C THR A 124 13.02 -1.44 -29.95
N LEU A 125 12.81 -0.44 -30.80
CA LEU A 125 11.57 -0.23 -31.54
C LEU A 125 11.68 -0.99 -32.85
N ARG A 126 10.77 -1.95 -33.05
CA ARG A 126 10.63 -2.73 -34.27
C ARG A 126 9.37 -2.31 -35.01
N ILE A 127 9.49 -2.07 -36.31
CA ILE A 127 8.40 -1.71 -37.21
C ILE A 127 8.38 -2.73 -38.35
N ASP A 128 7.39 -3.61 -38.36
CA ASP A 128 7.13 -4.55 -39.44
C ASP A 128 6.20 -3.90 -40.47
N VAL A 129 6.74 -3.55 -41.63
CA VAL A 129 5.98 -3.08 -42.78
C VAL A 129 5.33 -4.30 -43.43
N VAL A 130 4.04 -4.47 -43.14
CA VAL A 130 3.18 -5.48 -43.76
C VAL A 130 3.15 -5.25 -45.27
N GLU A 131 2.89 -4.00 -45.68
CA GLU A 131 2.88 -3.63 -47.09
C GLU A 131 3.03 -2.12 -47.31
N ALA A 132 3.86 -1.73 -48.28
CA ALA A 132 3.97 -0.34 -48.72
C ALA A 132 3.87 -0.23 -50.25
N ARG A 133 2.93 0.57 -50.75
CA ARG A 133 2.65 0.75 -52.19
C ARG A 133 2.74 2.21 -52.61
N GLY A 134 3.53 2.50 -53.63
CA GLY A 134 3.65 3.84 -54.22
C GLY A 134 4.21 3.79 -55.63
N GLY A 135 3.60 4.54 -56.56
CA GLY A 135 4.03 4.56 -57.97
C GLY A 135 4.04 3.16 -58.60
N SER A 136 5.23 2.67 -59.00
CA SER A 136 5.46 1.32 -59.52
C SER A 136 6.20 0.39 -58.54
N ALA A 137 6.36 0.81 -57.28
CA ALA A 137 7.06 0.05 -56.25
C ALA A 137 6.07 -0.52 -55.23
N THR A 138 6.32 -1.75 -54.81
CA THR A 138 5.60 -2.46 -53.75
C THR A 138 6.62 -3.13 -52.86
N ILE A 139 6.57 -2.83 -51.56
CA ILE A 139 7.40 -3.41 -50.51
C ILE A 139 6.50 -4.26 -49.62
N THR A 140 6.91 -5.48 -49.28
CA THR A 140 6.20 -6.37 -48.36
C THR A 140 7.20 -7.01 -47.42
N ASP A 141 6.73 -7.34 -46.22
CA ASP A 141 7.49 -8.11 -45.20
C ASP A 141 8.84 -7.47 -44.84
N ALA A 142 8.90 -6.14 -44.73
CA ALA A 142 10.12 -5.43 -44.37
C ALA A 142 10.13 -5.08 -42.87
N THR A 143 11.13 -5.54 -42.14
CA THR A 143 11.33 -5.19 -40.72
C THR A 143 12.35 -4.07 -40.61
N LEU A 144 11.97 -2.99 -39.93
CA LEU A 144 12.82 -1.84 -39.62
C LEU A 144 13.01 -1.76 -38.11
N GLU A 145 14.24 -1.48 -37.65
CA GLU A 145 14.55 -1.41 -36.23
C GLU A 145 15.28 -0.11 -35.89
N THR A 146 15.03 0.43 -34.70
CA THR A 146 15.80 1.56 -34.15
C THR A 146 15.77 1.54 -32.63
N THR A 147 16.64 2.30 -31.98
CA THR A 147 16.78 2.33 -30.52
C THR A 147 16.01 3.50 -29.89
N VAL A 148 15.22 3.25 -28.86
CA VAL A 148 14.49 4.28 -28.09
C VAL A 148 15.12 4.44 -26.73
N GLU A 149 15.58 5.66 -26.41
CA GLU A 149 16.00 6.01 -25.06
C GLU A 149 14.77 6.33 -24.20
N TYR A 150 14.72 5.81 -22.97
CA TYR A 150 13.64 6.09 -22.03
C TYR A 150 14.18 6.28 -20.61
N ASP A 151 13.50 7.12 -19.84
CA ASP A 151 13.68 7.36 -18.41
C ASP A 151 12.30 7.61 -17.81
N CYS A 152 11.57 6.51 -17.63
CA CYS A 152 10.17 6.53 -17.21
C CYS A 152 10.09 6.50 -15.68
N PRO A 153 9.48 7.51 -15.04
CA PRO A 153 9.30 7.51 -13.60
C PRO A 153 8.38 6.35 -13.21
N GLY A 154 8.86 5.44 -12.36
CA GLY A 154 8.00 4.48 -11.67
C GLY A 154 7.02 5.20 -10.72
N ARG A 155 5.94 4.53 -10.30
CA ARG A 155 5.00 5.13 -9.34
C ARG A 155 5.73 5.42 -8.01
N PRO A 156 5.50 6.60 -7.40
CA PRO A 156 6.04 6.91 -6.07
C PRO A 156 5.35 5.98 -5.05
N GLY A 157 6.05 4.95 -4.59
CA GLY A 157 5.52 3.99 -3.60
C GLY A 157 6.29 2.68 -3.48
N GLY A 158 7.00 2.24 -4.53
CA GLY A 158 7.79 1.01 -4.49
C GLY A 158 9.02 1.14 -3.57
N GLY A 159 8.90 0.70 -2.33
CA GLY A 159 10.04 0.55 -1.42
C GLY A 159 11.01 -0.51 -1.93
N PRO A 160 12.31 -0.43 -1.57
CA PRO A 160 13.28 -1.47 -1.91
C PRO A 160 12.89 -2.80 -1.23
N GLY A 161 12.54 -3.80 -2.04
CA GLY A 161 12.18 -5.16 -1.58
C GLY A 161 10.84 -5.70 -2.08
N GLN A 162 10.07 -4.93 -2.83
CA GLN A 162 8.77 -5.36 -3.35
C GLN A 162 8.92 -6.09 -4.70
N PRO A 163 8.31 -7.29 -4.88
CA PRO A 163 8.28 -7.98 -6.17
C PRO A 163 7.60 -7.12 -7.24
N GLY A 164 8.02 -7.23 -8.50
CA GLY A 164 7.38 -6.52 -9.62
C GLY A 164 5.96 -7.03 -9.89
N ASN A 165 5.13 -6.22 -10.53
CA ASN A 165 3.81 -6.69 -10.99
C ASN A 165 4.00 -7.77 -12.07
N PRO A 166 3.31 -8.92 -11.95
CA PRO A 166 3.48 -10.04 -12.88
C PRO A 166 3.01 -9.70 -14.29
N SER A 167 3.69 -10.25 -15.30
CA SER A 167 3.29 -10.13 -16.71
C SER A 167 2.15 -11.10 -17.06
N GLY A 168 1.18 -10.67 -17.87
CA GLY A 168 0.02 -11.49 -18.24
C GLY A 168 0.34 -12.57 -19.31
N PRO A 169 -0.26 -13.77 -19.23
CA PRO A 169 -0.04 -14.85 -20.19
C PRO A 169 -0.72 -14.61 -21.55
N PRO A 170 -0.23 -15.23 -22.65
CA PRO A 170 -0.82 -15.09 -23.98
C PRO A 170 -2.17 -15.81 -24.12
N GLY A 171 -2.91 -15.47 -25.19
CA GLY A 171 -4.04 -16.29 -25.65
C GLY A 171 -5.36 -16.15 -24.88
N GLY A 172 -5.52 -15.11 -24.06
CA GLY A 172 -6.76 -14.87 -23.29
C GLY A 172 -6.87 -15.72 -22.01
N ALA A 173 -5.79 -16.40 -21.62
CA ALA A 173 -5.61 -16.86 -20.25
C ALA A 173 -5.50 -15.65 -19.31
N VAL A 174 -5.84 -15.86 -18.05
CA VAL A 174 -5.86 -14.81 -17.02
C VAL A 174 -4.94 -15.13 -15.85
N ALA A 175 -4.34 -16.32 -15.87
CA ALA A 175 -3.43 -16.82 -14.87
C ALA A 175 -2.49 -17.88 -15.46
N TYR A 176 -1.44 -18.24 -14.74
CA TYR A 176 -0.52 -19.33 -15.07
C TYR A 176 0.08 -19.94 -13.80
N VAL A 177 0.64 -21.14 -13.93
CA VAL A 177 1.45 -21.79 -12.90
C VAL A 177 2.90 -21.41 -13.13
N ASP A 178 3.45 -20.66 -12.18
CA ASP A 178 4.81 -20.14 -12.16
C ASP A 178 5.77 -21.20 -11.62
N ASP A 179 6.39 -21.97 -12.53
CA ASP A 179 7.17 -23.16 -12.13
C ASP A 179 8.54 -22.79 -11.57
N ASP A 180 9.10 -21.63 -11.95
CA ASP A 180 10.43 -21.18 -11.54
C ASP A 180 10.43 -20.00 -10.54
N GLN A 181 9.25 -19.48 -10.21
CA GLN A 181 8.96 -18.49 -9.17
C GLN A 181 9.56 -17.11 -9.44
N ASP A 182 9.57 -16.68 -10.69
CA ASP A 182 10.06 -15.35 -11.09
C ASP A 182 8.94 -14.32 -11.35
N LEU A 183 7.67 -14.73 -11.26
CA LEU A 183 6.47 -13.92 -11.52
C LEU A 183 6.35 -13.40 -12.96
N GLU A 184 7.13 -13.94 -13.89
CA GLU A 184 7.01 -13.71 -15.32
C GLU A 184 6.42 -14.96 -15.99
N TYR A 185 5.67 -14.76 -17.08
CA TYR A 185 5.16 -15.91 -17.82
C TYR A 185 6.23 -16.41 -18.78
N ASP A 186 6.57 -17.69 -18.65
CA ASP A 186 7.56 -18.35 -19.50
C ASP A 186 6.95 -19.32 -20.51
N GLU A 187 7.59 -19.45 -21.69
CA GLU A 187 7.14 -20.40 -22.71
C GLU A 187 7.29 -21.84 -22.20
N GLY A 188 6.14 -22.46 -21.90
CA GLY A 188 6.08 -23.83 -21.37
C GLY A 188 5.31 -23.92 -20.06
N GLU A 189 5.11 -22.79 -19.39
CA GLU A 189 4.29 -22.71 -18.19
C GLU A 189 2.81 -22.95 -18.49
N ARG A 190 2.14 -23.58 -17.53
CA ARG A 190 0.72 -23.90 -17.68
C ARG A 190 -0.13 -22.65 -17.50
N THR A 191 -0.71 -22.17 -18.58
CA THR A 191 -1.76 -21.14 -18.53
C THR A 191 -3.07 -21.67 -17.96
N VAL A 192 -3.79 -20.84 -17.23
CA VAL A 192 -5.08 -21.12 -16.61
C VAL A 192 -6.14 -20.15 -17.17
N SER A 193 -7.26 -20.72 -17.62
CA SER A 193 -8.39 -19.94 -18.17
C SER A 193 -9.30 -19.39 -17.07
N GLU A 194 -10.10 -18.36 -17.35
CA GLU A 194 -11.08 -17.81 -16.37
C GLU A 194 -12.02 -18.89 -15.79
N GLY A 195 -12.48 -19.82 -16.63
CA GLY A 195 -13.40 -20.87 -16.18
C GLY A 195 -12.74 -21.93 -15.28
N GLU A 196 -11.46 -22.20 -15.50
CA GLU A 196 -10.67 -23.12 -14.67
C GLU A 196 -10.21 -22.44 -13.38
N LEU A 197 -9.87 -21.15 -13.45
CA LEU A 197 -9.39 -20.36 -12.33
C LEU A 197 -10.41 -20.31 -11.16
N ALA A 198 -11.71 -20.36 -11.46
CA ALA A 198 -12.76 -20.27 -10.45
C ALA A 198 -12.80 -21.45 -9.46
N GLU A 199 -12.25 -22.60 -9.85
CA GLU A 199 -12.23 -23.85 -9.07
C GLU A 199 -10.79 -24.44 -9.10
N PHE A 200 -9.78 -23.56 -9.10
CA PHE A 200 -8.39 -24.00 -9.21
C PHE A 200 -7.96 -24.69 -7.92
N ASP A 201 -7.49 -25.92 -8.03
CA ASP A 201 -7.05 -26.73 -6.90
C ASP A 201 -5.76 -27.48 -7.29
N ASN A 202 -4.62 -27.01 -6.76
CA ASN A 202 -3.33 -27.66 -6.89
C ASN A 202 -2.36 -27.21 -5.79
N ASP A 203 -2.33 -27.96 -4.69
CA ASP A 203 -1.49 -27.80 -3.49
C ASP A 203 0.02 -27.62 -3.75
N SER A 204 0.49 -27.99 -4.95
CA SER A 204 1.90 -27.98 -5.32
C SER A 204 2.26 -26.81 -6.24
N ALA A 205 1.28 -26.07 -6.76
CA ALA A 205 1.47 -25.00 -7.73
C ALA A 205 1.70 -23.63 -7.08
N HIS A 206 2.52 -22.81 -7.73
CA HIS A 206 2.60 -21.38 -7.50
C HIS A 206 1.72 -20.69 -8.53
N LEU A 207 0.51 -20.28 -8.14
CA LEU A 207 -0.47 -19.68 -9.05
C LEU A 207 -0.24 -18.17 -9.16
N VAL A 208 -0.13 -17.66 -10.38
CA VAL A 208 -0.08 -16.22 -10.66
C VAL A 208 -1.29 -15.82 -11.48
N VAL A 209 -2.10 -14.90 -10.96
CA VAL A 209 -3.20 -14.24 -11.66
C VAL A 209 -2.71 -12.88 -12.12
N ALA A 210 -2.60 -12.72 -13.44
CA ALA A 210 -2.09 -11.51 -14.07
C ALA A 210 -3.00 -11.15 -15.26
N ALA A 211 -3.93 -10.23 -15.03
CA ALA A 211 -4.93 -9.82 -16.02
C ALA A 211 -4.62 -8.46 -16.68
N GLY A 212 -3.44 -7.89 -16.44
CA GLY A 212 -2.98 -6.62 -17.04
C GLY A 212 -3.92 -5.44 -16.77
N GLY A 213 -4.37 -5.29 -15.52
CA GLY A 213 -5.37 -4.34 -15.06
C GLY A 213 -6.82 -4.77 -15.33
N GLY A 214 -7.01 -5.97 -15.90
CA GLY A 214 -8.30 -6.51 -16.29
C GLY A 214 -9.18 -6.96 -15.11
N ARG A 215 -10.50 -7.01 -15.37
CA ARG A 215 -11.48 -7.59 -14.44
C ARG A 215 -11.90 -8.97 -14.89
N ILE A 216 -11.64 -9.96 -14.05
CA ILE A 216 -12.12 -11.35 -14.18
C ILE A 216 -13.46 -11.43 -13.45
N ASN A 217 -14.53 -11.83 -14.14
CA ASN A 217 -15.90 -11.69 -13.62
C ASN A 217 -16.63 -13.04 -13.62
N PHE A 218 -16.59 -13.69 -12.46
CA PHE A 218 -17.22 -14.97 -12.17
C PHE A 218 -18.74 -14.89 -11.99
N ARG A 219 -19.33 -13.70 -12.14
CA ARG A 219 -20.78 -13.45 -12.12
C ARG A 219 -21.45 -13.95 -10.85
N ASN A 220 -22.12 -15.10 -10.89
CA ASN A 220 -22.88 -15.67 -9.77
C ASN A 220 -22.31 -17.02 -9.32
N SER A 221 -21.04 -17.30 -9.62
CA SER A 221 -20.34 -18.50 -9.18
C SER A 221 -19.53 -18.20 -7.93
N GLU A 222 -19.46 -19.17 -7.02
CA GLU A 222 -18.43 -19.16 -5.98
C GLU A 222 -17.07 -19.32 -6.65
N VAL A 223 -16.05 -18.75 -6.02
CA VAL A 223 -14.67 -18.80 -6.49
C VAL A 223 -13.85 -19.42 -5.37
N GLU A 224 -13.22 -20.54 -5.65
CA GLU A 224 -12.39 -21.29 -4.70
C GLU A 224 -11.06 -21.57 -5.41
N MET A 225 -9.99 -20.97 -4.90
CA MET A 225 -8.64 -21.17 -5.41
C MET A 225 -7.75 -21.69 -4.30
N ALA A 226 -7.25 -22.92 -4.44
CA ALA A 226 -6.30 -23.54 -3.55
C ALA A 226 -4.98 -23.82 -4.29
N ALA A 227 -3.88 -23.32 -3.76
CA ALA A 227 -2.55 -23.52 -4.31
C ALA A 227 -1.48 -23.53 -3.22
N LYS A 228 -0.22 -23.82 -3.57
CA LYS A 228 0.90 -23.64 -2.64
C LYS A 228 1.10 -22.17 -2.29
N SER A 229 1.08 -21.32 -3.31
CA SER A 229 1.09 -19.85 -3.18
C SER A 229 0.21 -19.24 -4.27
N ILE A 230 -0.34 -18.07 -3.99
CA ILE A 230 -1.20 -17.34 -4.93
C ILE A 230 -0.70 -15.89 -5.01
N THR A 231 -0.41 -15.42 -6.22
CA THR A 231 -0.14 -14.00 -6.48
C THR A 231 -1.25 -13.46 -7.37
N VAL A 232 -1.94 -12.42 -6.91
CA VAL A 232 -2.86 -11.63 -7.74
C VAL A 232 -2.20 -10.28 -7.99
N GLY A 233 -1.82 -10.03 -9.24
CA GLY A 233 -1.11 -8.82 -9.63
C GLY A 233 -1.85 -8.06 -10.71
N ASP A 234 -2.05 -6.76 -10.47
CA ASP A 234 -2.74 -5.84 -11.38
C ASP A 234 -4.02 -6.46 -11.96
N ALA A 235 -4.91 -6.95 -11.09
CA ALA A 235 -6.11 -7.66 -11.51
C ALA A 235 -7.28 -7.39 -10.57
N THR A 236 -8.50 -7.46 -11.12
CA THR A 236 -9.72 -7.49 -10.31
C THR A 236 -10.38 -8.87 -10.39
N LEU A 237 -10.44 -9.58 -9.27
CA LEU A 237 -11.26 -10.77 -9.09
C LEU A 237 -12.65 -10.38 -8.59
N ALA A 238 -13.69 -10.75 -9.35
CA ALA A 238 -15.03 -10.31 -9.03
C ALA A 238 -16.09 -11.41 -9.10
N SER A 239 -16.90 -11.51 -8.05
CA SER A 239 -18.08 -12.37 -8.01
C SER A 239 -19.27 -11.69 -7.30
N ASN A 240 -20.48 -12.18 -7.53
CA ASN A 240 -21.65 -11.88 -6.69
C ASN A 240 -21.77 -12.86 -5.51
N ARG A 241 -21.03 -13.98 -5.53
CA ARG A 241 -20.98 -15.00 -4.47
C ARG A 241 -19.64 -14.90 -3.74
N GLU A 242 -19.36 -15.90 -2.93
CA GLU A 242 -18.16 -16.01 -2.12
C GLU A 242 -16.89 -16.12 -2.97
N ILE A 243 -15.79 -15.58 -2.44
CA ILE A 243 -14.45 -15.73 -3.00
C ILE A 243 -13.55 -16.23 -1.87
N THR A 244 -13.00 -17.42 -2.05
CA THR A 244 -12.07 -18.09 -1.13
C THR A 244 -10.74 -18.29 -1.84
N LEU A 245 -9.66 -17.76 -1.26
CA LEU A 245 -8.29 -17.96 -1.74
C LEU A 245 -7.46 -18.60 -0.61
N GLU A 246 -6.90 -19.78 -0.88
CA GLU A 246 -6.14 -20.58 0.07
C GLU A 246 -4.73 -20.87 -0.47
N ALA A 247 -3.71 -20.38 0.24
CA ALA A 247 -2.30 -20.68 -0.03
C ALA A 247 -1.75 -21.57 1.09
N GLU A 248 -1.81 -22.89 0.93
CA GLU A 248 -1.70 -23.89 2.02
C GLU A 248 -0.44 -23.79 2.88
N GLU A 249 0.71 -23.47 2.27
CA GLU A 249 1.99 -23.31 2.99
C GLU A 249 2.73 -22.03 2.63
N GLY A 250 2.32 -21.37 1.54
CA GLY A 250 3.02 -20.24 0.97
C GLY A 250 2.34 -18.91 1.26
N THR A 251 2.67 -17.95 0.39
CA THR A 251 2.17 -16.58 0.51
C THR A 251 0.98 -16.39 -0.42
N LEU A 252 -0.04 -15.69 0.08
CA LEU A 252 -1.03 -15.00 -0.76
C LEU A 252 -0.58 -13.55 -0.92
N SER A 253 -0.31 -13.11 -2.15
CA SER A 253 0.12 -11.75 -2.45
C SER A 253 -0.88 -11.01 -3.32
N LEU A 254 -1.29 -9.81 -2.91
CA LEU A 254 -2.15 -8.91 -3.66
C LEU A 254 -1.36 -7.64 -4.01
N LEU A 255 -1.09 -7.42 -5.29
CA LEU A 255 -0.30 -6.30 -5.76
C LEU A 255 -1.15 -5.47 -6.73
N ASP A 256 -1.46 -4.22 -6.37
CA ASP A 256 -2.33 -3.32 -7.15
C ASP A 256 -3.63 -4.02 -7.61
N SER A 257 -4.24 -4.79 -6.69
CA SER A 257 -5.29 -5.74 -7.03
C SER A 257 -6.56 -5.51 -6.26
N THR A 258 -7.67 -6.00 -6.81
CA THR A 258 -8.99 -5.90 -6.19
C THR A 258 -9.66 -7.26 -6.07
N ILE A 259 -10.10 -7.62 -4.88
CA ILE A 259 -10.98 -8.75 -4.61
C ILE A 259 -12.37 -8.20 -4.25
N ASP A 260 -13.37 -8.46 -5.09
CA ASP A 260 -14.72 -7.86 -4.99
C ASP A 260 -15.83 -8.91 -5.03
N ALA A 261 -16.39 -9.22 -3.86
CA ALA A 261 -17.54 -10.11 -3.71
C ALA A 261 -18.81 -9.29 -3.40
N LYS A 262 -19.74 -9.15 -4.34
CA LYS A 262 -20.91 -8.26 -4.12
C LYS A 262 -21.85 -8.75 -3.03
N ASN A 263 -22.09 -10.05 -2.92
CA ASN A 263 -23.04 -10.60 -1.94
C ASN A 263 -22.57 -11.89 -1.25
N GLY A 264 -21.35 -12.34 -1.47
CA GLY A 264 -20.73 -13.44 -0.72
C GLY A 264 -19.69 -12.93 0.26
N ALA A 265 -19.23 -13.78 1.17
CA ALA A 265 -18.08 -13.44 2.00
C ALA A 265 -16.79 -13.44 1.17
N ILE A 266 -15.71 -12.93 1.75
CA ILE A 266 -14.36 -13.12 1.24
C ILE A 266 -13.56 -13.81 2.34
N GLU A 267 -12.94 -14.93 2.00
CA GLU A 267 -12.08 -15.71 2.90
C GLU A 267 -10.70 -15.84 2.28
N LEU A 268 -9.68 -15.34 2.96
CA LEU A 268 -8.29 -15.41 2.53
C LEU A 268 -7.48 -16.15 3.59
N SER A 269 -6.94 -17.32 3.27
CA SER A 269 -6.08 -18.08 4.18
C SER A 269 -4.72 -18.33 3.52
N ALA A 270 -3.63 -18.14 4.27
CA ALA A 270 -2.30 -18.47 3.81
C ALA A 270 -1.32 -18.68 4.96
N GLY A 271 -0.13 -19.21 4.64
CA GLY A 271 1.02 -19.11 5.54
C GLY A 271 1.35 -17.65 5.87
N GLU A 272 1.39 -16.79 4.85
CA GLU A 272 1.55 -15.33 4.96
C GLU A 272 0.62 -14.62 3.96
N ILE A 273 0.03 -13.50 4.34
CA ILE A 273 -0.78 -12.68 3.42
C ILE A 273 -0.12 -11.31 3.29
N THR A 274 0.18 -10.90 2.06
CA THR A 274 0.74 -9.60 1.74
C THR A 274 -0.16 -8.86 0.76
N ALA A 275 -0.35 -7.58 0.98
CA ALA A 275 -1.10 -6.72 0.09
C ALA A 275 -0.49 -5.32 0.05
N ALA A 276 -0.40 -4.76 -1.15
CA ALA A 276 0.01 -3.39 -1.36
C ALA A 276 -0.89 -2.73 -2.40
N ASP A 277 -1.29 -1.49 -2.12
CA ASP A 277 -2.16 -0.69 -3.01
C ASP A 277 -3.41 -1.46 -3.45
N SER A 278 -3.94 -2.32 -2.58
CA SER A 278 -4.96 -3.31 -2.94
C SER A 278 -6.28 -3.06 -2.22
N THR A 279 -7.37 -3.57 -2.79
CA THR A 279 -8.72 -3.46 -2.23
C THR A 279 -9.34 -4.83 -2.04
N VAL A 280 -9.86 -5.12 -0.85
CA VAL A 280 -10.71 -6.27 -0.57
C VAL A 280 -12.07 -5.76 -0.12
N SER A 281 -13.13 -6.03 -0.88
CA SER A 281 -14.44 -5.43 -0.66
C SER A 281 -15.59 -6.41 -0.83
N THR A 282 -16.52 -6.39 0.12
CA THR A 282 -17.78 -7.11 0.02
C THR A 282 -18.93 -6.40 0.75
N ASN A 283 -20.17 -6.81 0.48
CA ASN A 283 -21.30 -6.45 1.33
C ASN A 283 -21.50 -7.39 2.54
N ARG A 284 -20.79 -8.53 2.59
CA ARG A 284 -20.82 -9.51 3.68
C ARG A 284 -19.52 -9.47 4.47
N GLU A 285 -19.13 -10.60 5.05
CA GLU A 285 -18.00 -10.77 5.96
C GLU A 285 -16.69 -10.89 5.20
N ILE A 286 -15.62 -10.42 5.81
CA ILE A 286 -14.24 -10.63 5.37
C ILE A 286 -13.51 -11.34 6.49
N SER A 287 -12.96 -12.52 6.20
CA SER A 287 -12.05 -13.23 7.08
C SER A 287 -10.69 -13.37 6.41
N MET A 288 -9.62 -13.01 7.13
CA MET A 288 -8.24 -13.20 6.69
C MET A 288 -7.41 -13.86 7.78
N SER A 289 -6.73 -14.94 7.43
CA SER A 289 -5.90 -15.72 8.36
C SER A 289 -4.51 -15.97 7.76
N ALA A 290 -3.48 -15.38 8.39
CA ALA A 290 -2.08 -15.70 8.13
C ALA A 290 -1.56 -16.70 9.18
N GLU A 291 -1.65 -18.00 8.90
CA GLU A 291 -1.55 -19.07 9.89
C GLU A 291 -0.19 -19.17 10.60
N SER A 292 0.90 -18.86 9.88
CA SER A 292 2.26 -18.97 10.41
C SER A 292 3.07 -17.66 10.35
N GLY A 293 2.66 -16.75 9.48
CA GLY A 293 3.36 -15.54 9.09
C GLY A 293 2.60 -14.26 9.43
N ALA A 294 2.95 -13.20 8.70
CA ALA A 294 2.32 -11.90 8.86
C ALA A 294 1.06 -11.77 7.99
N LEU A 295 0.11 -10.96 8.45
CA LEU A 295 -0.91 -10.35 7.62
C LEU A 295 -0.51 -8.90 7.40
N ALA A 296 -0.01 -8.57 6.21
CA ALA A 296 0.56 -7.27 5.89
C ALA A 296 -0.23 -6.58 4.78
N PHE A 297 -0.81 -5.41 5.07
CA PHE A 297 -1.55 -4.58 4.10
C PHE A 297 -1.00 -3.16 4.14
N SER A 298 -0.29 -2.74 3.10
CA SER A 298 0.20 -1.36 2.99
C SER A 298 -0.65 -0.54 2.01
N ASP A 299 -1.01 0.68 2.41
CA ASP A 299 -1.71 1.64 1.54
C ASP A 299 -2.97 1.04 0.88
N SER A 300 -3.68 0.19 1.63
CA SER A 300 -4.75 -0.67 1.10
C SER A 300 -6.12 -0.37 1.72
N HIS A 301 -7.16 -1.02 1.19
CA HIS A 301 -8.54 -0.87 1.65
C HIS A 301 -9.20 -2.23 1.91
N ILE A 302 -9.83 -2.39 3.07
CA ILE A 302 -10.63 -3.56 3.43
C ILE A 302 -12.03 -3.06 3.83
N ASP A 303 -13.05 -3.36 3.03
CA ASP A 303 -14.43 -2.86 3.22
C ASP A 303 -15.45 -3.99 3.23
N ALA A 304 -16.10 -4.20 4.38
CA ALA A 304 -17.25 -5.07 4.52
C ALA A 304 -18.50 -4.25 4.84
N LYS A 305 -19.35 -3.95 3.85
CA LYS A 305 -20.46 -3.01 4.09
C LYS A 305 -21.43 -3.46 5.16
N ASN A 306 -21.70 -4.76 5.31
CA ASN A 306 -22.67 -5.25 6.30
C ASN A 306 -22.25 -6.54 7.01
N GLY A 307 -21.02 -7.04 6.80
CA GLY A 307 -20.48 -8.18 7.53
C GLY A 307 -19.38 -7.77 8.48
N GLU A 308 -18.94 -8.70 9.32
CA GLU A 308 -17.82 -8.48 10.23
C GLU A 308 -16.50 -8.55 9.45
N ILE A 309 -15.45 -7.98 10.03
CA ILE A 309 -14.08 -8.11 9.51
C ILE A 309 -13.25 -8.78 10.60
N GLU A 310 -12.76 -9.97 10.31
CA GLU A 310 -11.87 -10.73 11.20
C GLU A 310 -10.49 -10.88 10.54
N LEU A 311 -9.45 -10.35 11.20
CA LEU A 311 -8.09 -10.34 10.70
C LEU A 311 -7.18 -11.00 11.73
N SER A 312 -6.52 -12.09 11.34
CA SER A 312 -5.64 -12.85 12.23
C SER A 312 -4.31 -13.17 11.58
N GLY A 313 -3.27 -13.24 12.40
CA GLY A 313 -1.96 -13.70 11.97
C GLY A 313 -0.96 -13.76 13.13
N ARG A 314 0.25 -14.24 12.87
CA ARG A 314 1.33 -14.16 13.88
C ARG A 314 1.62 -12.70 14.23
N SER A 315 1.65 -11.84 13.21
CA SER A 315 1.74 -10.38 13.31
C SER A 315 0.83 -9.74 12.28
N ILE A 316 0.36 -8.52 12.54
CA ILE A 316 -0.47 -7.76 11.61
C ILE A 316 0.20 -6.41 11.37
N GLU A 317 0.41 -6.05 10.11
CA GLU A 317 1.06 -4.79 9.70
C GLU A 317 0.19 -4.06 8.68
N MET A 318 -0.48 -2.99 9.08
CA MET A 318 -1.43 -2.26 8.25
C MET A 318 -1.16 -0.74 8.16
N PRO A 319 0.06 -0.29 7.80
CA PRO A 319 0.36 1.13 7.73
C PRO A 319 -0.46 1.81 6.62
N ARG A 320 -1.06 2.96 6.95
CA ARG A 320 -1.88 3.77 6.00
C ARG A 320 -3.02 3.00 5.32
N THR A 321 -3.45 1.90 5.93
CA THR A 321 -4.56 1.09 5.42
C THR A 321 -5.86 1.53 6.08
N THR A 322 -6.96 1.43 5.34
CA THR A 322 -8.30 1.67 5.85
C THR A 322 -9.06 0.35 5.97
N VAL A 323 -9.59 0.05 7.15
CA VAL A 323 -10.46 -1.09 7.42
C VAL A 323 -11.81 -0.55 7.89
N SER A 324 -12.89 -0.87 7.16
CA SER A 324 -14.21 -0.30 7.45
C SER A 324 -15.34 -1.30 7.31
N THR A 325 -16.30 -1.22 8.22
CA THR A 325 -17.55 -1.99 8.16
C THR A 325 -18.68 -1.29 8.92
N ASN A 326 -19.93 -1.72 8.69
CA ASN A 326 -21.03 -1.36 9.58
C ASN A 326 -21.14 -2.25 10.85
N ARG A 327 -20.45 -3.38 10.89
CA ARG A 327 -20.44 -4.35 12.00
C ARG A 327 -19.12 -4.30 12.76
N GLU A 328 -18.69 -5.42 13.33
CA GLU A 328 -17.51 -5.55 14.17
C GLU A 328 -16.23 -5.66 13.34
N ILE A 329 -15.13 -5.13 13.89
CA ILE A 329 -13.77 -5.35 13.42
C ILE A 329 -12.99 -6.02 14.55
N SER A 330 -12.45 -7.20 14.29
CA SER A 330 -11.53 -7.89 15.20
C SER A 330 -10.17 -8.09 14.52
N MET A 331 -9.10 -7.66 15.19
CA MET A 331 -7.72 -7.82 14.73
C MET A 331 -6.90 -8.50 15.82
N SER A 332 -6.40 -9.71 15.56
CA SER A 332 -5.67 -10.51 16.53
C SER A 332 -4.29 -10.92 15.98
N ALA A 333 -3.25 -10.24 16.47
CA ALA A 333 -1.86 -10.61 16.22
C ALA A 333 -1.38 -11.58 17.32
N GLY A 334 -1.36 -12.88 17.03
CA GLY A 334 -1.18 -13.94 18.03
C GLY A 334 0.03 -13.74 18.97
N SER A 335 1.25 -14.02 18.49
CA SER A 335 2.47 -13.87 19.32
C SER A 335 3.33 -12.67 18.95
N GLY A 336 2.96 -11.96 17.88
CA GLY A 336 3.66 -10.80 17.33
C GLY A 336 2.93 -9.50 17.63
N SER A 337 3.28 -8.46 16.87
CA SER A 337 2.73 -7.12 17.02
C SER A 337 1.58 -6.85 16.05
N LEU A 338 0.67 -5.97 16.46
CA LEU A 338 -0.32 -5.31 15.62
C LEU A 338 0.14 -3.87 15.36
N THR A 339 0.43 -3.53 14.11
CA THR A 339 0.91 -2.18 13.70
C THR A 339 -0.10 -1.53 12.76
N LEU A 340 -0.66 -0.40 13.17
CA LEU A 340 -1.72 0.37 12.51
C LEU A 340 -1.32 1.84 12.32
N THR A 341 -0.02 2.12 12.16
CA THR A 341 0.46 3.50 12.06
C THR A 341 -0.19 4.23 10.88
N ASP A 342 -0.74 5.42 11.13
CA ASP A 342 -1.48 6.22 10.14
C ASP A 342 -2.71 5.50 9.51
N ALA A 343 -3.19 4.42 10.11
CA ALA A 343 -4.34 3.65 9.62
C ALA A 343 -5.69 4.29 10.02
N THR A 344 -6.75 3.88 9.32
CA THR A 344 -8.14 4.21 9.70
C THR A 344 -8.91 2.92 9.95
N ILE A 345 -9.41 2.72 11.18
CA ILE A 345 -10.23 1.59 11.59
C ILE A 345 -11.62 2.13 11.95
N ASP A 346 -12.63 1.83 11.13
CA ASP A 346 -13.98 2.42 11.27
C ASP A 346 -15.07 1.35 11.25
N ALA A 347 -15.61 1.05 12.43
CA ALA A 347 -16.75 0.16 12.59
C ALA A 347 -17.99 1.01 12.90
N LYS A 348 -18.90 1.21 11.94
CA LYS A 348 -20.00 2.15 12.16
C LYS A 348 -20.88 1.79 13.37
N ASN A 349 -21.17 0.50 13.60
CA ASN A 349 -22.06 0.10 14.70
C ASN A 349 -21.62 -1.15 15.48
N GLY A 350 -20.59 -1.86 15.06
CA GLY A 350 -20.03 -2.99 15.82
C GLY A 350 -18.83 -2.57 16.65
N ALA A 351 -18.39 -3.46 17.54
CA ALA A 351 -17.23 -3.20 18.38
C ALA A 351 -15.94 -3.17 17.52
N ILE A 352 -14.89 -2.59 18.09
CA ILE A 352 -13.54 -2.72 17.55
C ILE A 352 -12.68 -3.40 18.62
N GLU A 353 -12.09 -4.54 18.27
CA GLU A 353 -11.19 -5.29 19.13
C GLU A 353 -9.81 -5.40 18.49
N LEU A 354 -8.79 -4.88 19.17
CA LEU A 354 -7.40 -4.86 18.72
C LEU A 354 -6.51 -5.58 19.73
N ALA A 355 -5.86 -6.66 19.33
CA ALA A 355 -5.05 -7.47 20.23
C ALA A 355 -3.70 -7.85 19.62
N GLY A 356 -2.68 -7.90 20.48
CA GLY A 356 -1.40 -8.56 20.18
C GLY A 356 -0.38 -8.39 21.30
N SER A 357 0.82 -8.97 21.16
CA SER A 357 1.88 -8.81 22.17
C SER A 357 2.37 -7.35 22.31
N ARG A 358 2.20 -6.55 21.26
CA ARG A 358 2.38 -5.10 21.21
C ARG A 358 1.37 -4.55 20.23
N VAL A 359 0.75 -3.43 20.57
CA VAL A 359 -0.15 -2.72 19.67
C VAL A 359 0.42 -1.34 19.40
N ASP A 360 0.57 -0.99 18.14
CA ASP A 360 1.11 0.28 17.69
C ASP A 360 0.16 0.95 16.70
N ALA A 361 -0.70 1.83 17.20
CA ALA A 361 -1.67 2.59 16.40
C ALA A 361 -1.38 4.10 16.45
N ALA A 362 -0.10 4.48 16.44
CA ALA A 362 0.27 5.89 16.42
C ALA A 362 -0.29 6.62 15.20
N ARG A 363 -0.84 7.82 15.42
CA ARG A 363 -1.56 8.64 14.42
C ARG A 363 -2.73 7.93 13.73
N ALA A 364 -3.18 6.80 14.24
CA ALA A 364 -4.33 6.10 13.69
C ALA A 364 -5.63 6.84 14.06
N THR A 365 -6.67 6.60 13.27
CA THR A 365 -8.05 6.93 13.64
C THR A 365 -8.81 5.63 13.87
N ILE A 366 -9.33 5.43 15.08
CA ILE A 366 -10.10 4.27 15.50
C ILE A 366 -11.47 4.78 15.95
N SER A 367 -12.55 4.43 15.23
CA SER A 367 -13.87 4.98 15.52
C SER A 367 -15.01 4.00 15.39
N THR A 368 -15.98 4.09 16.30
CA THR A 368 -17.22 3.32 16.24
C THR A 368 -18.35 3.99 17.00
N ASN A 369 -19.59 3.53 16.82
CA ASN A 369 -20.69 3.84 17.72
C ASN A 369 -20.81 2.87 18.92
N ALA A 370 -20.06 1.76 18.94
CA ALA A 370 -20.07 0.72 19.97
C ALA A 370 -18.73 0.67 20.74
N ALA A 371 -18.41 -0.40 21.45
CA ALA A 371 -17.22 -0.47 22.30
C ALA A 371 -15.91 -0.50 21.49
N ILE A 372 -14.84 0.02 22.08
CA ILE A 372 -13.46 -0.14 21.59
C ILE A 372 -12.64 -0.80 22.68
N THR A 373 -11.99 -1.90 22.36
CA THR A 373 -11.01 -2.57 23.23
C THR A 373 -9.69 -2.69 22.48
N ALA A 374 -8.61 -2.19 23.07
CA ALA A 374 -7.25 -2.36 22.54
C ALA A 374 -6.31 -2.86 23.62
N THR A 375 -5.71 -4.03 23.41
CA THR A 375 -4.90 -4.73 24.41
C THR A 375 -3.56 -5.15 23.85
N ALA A 376 -2.48 -4.76 24.54
CA ALA A 376 -1.12 -5.23 24.29
C ALA A 376 -0.68 -6.23 25.38
N ASP A 377 -0.69 -7.53 25.08
CA ASP A 377 -0.40 -8.61 26.05
C ASP A 377 1.00 -8.46 26.67
N SER A 378 1.05 -7.91 27.89
CA SER A 378 2.27 -7.54 28.63
C SER A 378 3.26 -6.62 27.91
N GLY A 379 2.99 -6.19 26.67
CA GLY A 379 3.80 -5.25 25.91
C GLY A 379 3.24 -3.84 25.92
N THR A 380 3.70 -3.01 24.98
CA THR A 380 3.28 -1.61 24.92
C THR A 380 2.05 -1.45 24.03
N LEU A 381 1.04 -0.72 24.51
CA LEU A 381 0.01 -0.13 23.67
C LEU A 381 0.41 1.31 23.35
N ARG A 382 0.72 1.59 22.07
CA ARG A 382 1.13 2.91 21.59
C ARG A 382 0.02 3.54 20.75
N LEU A 383 -0.46 4.70 21.20
CA LEU A 383 -1.53 5.51 20.64
C LEU A 383 -1.09 6.97 20.44
N THR A 384 0.22 7.25 20.39
CA THR A 384 0.76 8.60 20.25
C THR A 384 0.09 9.34 19.08
N ASP A 385 -0.46 10.53 19.35
CA ASP A 385 -1.19 11.38 18.40
C ASP A 385 -2.39 10.69 17.71
N ALA A 386 -2.90 9.58 18.25
CA ALA A 386 -4.03 8.85 17.69
C ALA A 386 -5.38 9.47 18.09
N THR A 387 -6.42 9.15 17.33
CA THR A 387 -7.82 9.40 17.70
C THR A 387 -8.52 8.07 17.98
N VAL A 388 -9.10 7.93 19.18
CA VAL A 388 -9.90 6.78 19.61
C VAL A 388 -11.27 7.30 20.03
N ASP A 389 -12.29 7.14 19.19
CA ASP A 389 -13.61 7.72 19.40
C ASP A 389 -14.71 6.65 19.38
N SER A 390 -15.35 6.43 20.51
CA SER A 390 -16.56 5.62 20.60
C SER A 390 -17.75 6.52 20.89
N LYS A 391 -18.75 6.55 20.02
CA LYS A 391 -19.92 7.41 20.28
C LYS A 391 -20.75 6.93 21.48
N ASN A 392 -20.98 5.63 21.64
CA ASN A 392 -21.89 5.12 22.67
C ASN A 392 -21.44 3.80 23.32
N GLY A 393 -20.19 3.37 23.13
CA GLY A 393 -19.61 2.24 23.83
C GLY A 393 -18.53 2.69 24.79
N GLU A 394 -18.10 1.76 25.65
CA GLU A 394 -16.94 1.99 26.51
C GLU A 394 -15.65 1.92 25.69
N ILE A 395 -14.61 2.60 26.18
CA ILE A 395 -13.26 2.49 25.66
C ILE A 395 -12.40 1.84 26.74
N GLU A 396 -11.84 0.69 26.42
CA GLU A 396 -10.94 -0.08 27.29
C GLU A 396 -9.57 -0.22 26.63
N LEU A 397 -8.54 0.32 27.26
CA LEU A 397 -7.17 0.33 26.74
C LEU A 397 -6.24 -0.33 27.75
N GLY A 398 -5.58 -1.41 27.34
CA GLY A 398 -4.76 -2.24 28.21
C GLY A 398 -3.37 -2.51 27.64
N GLY A 399 -2.37 -2.61 28.51
CA GLY A 399 -1.08 -3.16 28.12
C GLY A 399 -0.10 -3.34 29.28
N GLY A 400 1.06 -3.95 29.03
CA GLY A 400 2.19 -3.87 29.96
C GLY A 400 2.58 -2.43 30.29
N SER A 401 2.55 -1.55 29.28
CA SER A 401 2.66 -0.09 29.40
C SER A 401 1.78 0.58 28.34
N ILE A 402 1.36 1.82 28.57
CA ILE A 402 0.58 2.61 27.59
C ILE A 402 1.32 3.90 27.29
N ASP A 403 1.47 4.22 26.00
CA ASP A 403 1.94 5.51 25.50
C ASP A 403 0.87 6.12 24.60
N ALA A 404 0.11 7.07 25.14
CA ALA A 404 -0.96 7.79 24.47
C ALA A 404 -0.72 9.31 24.51
N ALA A 405 0.53 9.75 24.49
CA ALA A 405 0.87 11.17 24.44
C ALA A 405 0.23 11.85 23.21
N GLY A 406 -0.37 13.02 23.40
CA GLY A 406 -1.07 13.77 22.34
C GLY A 406 -2.34 13.11 21.79
N ALA A 407 -2.74 11.95 22.28
CA ALA A 407 -3.91 11.23 21.78
C ALA A 407 -5.22 11.95 22.16
N THR A 408 -6.26 11.74 21.36
CA THR A 408 -7.65 12.09 21.70
C THR A 408 -8.44 10.81 21.90
N ILE A 409 -8.98 10.61 23.10
CA ILE A 409 -9.75 9.43 23.51
C ILE A 409 -11.12 9.95 23.99
N SER A 410 -12.20 9.64 23.27
CA SER A 410 -13.52 10.19 23.60
C SER A 410 -14.66 9.18 23.52
N THR A 411 -15.57 9.25 24.49
CA THR A 411 -16.86 8.56 24.44
C THR A 411 -17.97 9.29 25.19
N ASN A 412 -19.21 8.83 25.01
CA ASN A 412 -20.32 9.21 25.87
C ASN A 412 -20.52 8.27 27.08
N VAL A 413 -19.81 7.13 27.15
CA VAL A 413 -19.90 6.11 28.22
C VAL A 413 -18.58 6.10 29.03
N GLY A 414 -18.06 4.99 29.53
CA GLY A 414 -16.85 4.94 30.36
C GLY A 414 -15.55 4.85 29.55
N ILE A 415 -14.47 5.37 30.14
CA ILE A 415 -13.10 5.18 29.65
C ILE A 415 -12.30 4.48 30.76
N SER A 416 -11.61 3.40 30.42
CA SER A 416 -10.67 2.70 31.29
C SER A 416 -9.32 2.55 30.59
N LEU A 417 -8.25 3.05 31.21
CA LEU A 417 -6.87 2.83 30.79
C LEU A 417 -6.14 2.10 31.91
N ALA A 418 -5.57 0.94 31.64
CA ALA A 418 -4.88 0.15 32.66
C ALA A 418 -3.56 -0.42 32.16
N THR A 419 -2.53 -0.36 33.01
CA THR A 419 -1.24 -1.00 32.75
C THR A 419 -0.97 -2.15 33.71
N GLU A 420 -0.34 -3.22 33.21
CA GLU A 420 -0.07 -4.42 34.00
C GLU A 420 1.28 -4.39 34.74
N SER A 421 2.26 -3.61 34.26
CA SER A 421 3.62 -3.67 34.81
C SER A 421 4.48 -2.41 34.70
N GLY A 422 4.15 -1.46 33.84
CA GLY A 422 4.95 -0.27 33.59
C GLY A 422 4.13 1.00 33.54
N ASP A 423 4.73 2.04 32.97
CA ASP A 423 4.21 3.41 33.05
C ASP A 423 3.03 3.65 32.10
N LEU A 424 2.25 4.67 32.44
CA LEU A 424 1.13 5.17 31.65
C LEU A 424 1.40 6.63 31.26
N GLN A 425 1.65 6.88 29.97
CA GLN A 425 1.95 8.20 29.43
C GLN A 425 0.75 8.80 28.70
N LEU A 426 0.30 9.97 29.18
CA LEU A 426 -0.83 10.76 28.64
C LEU A 426 -0.45 12.23 28.42
N GLY A 427 0.85 12.53 28.28
CA GLY A 427 1.31 13.91 28.09
C GLY A 427 0.56 14.61 26.96
N GLU A 428 -0.05 15.77 27.26
CA GLU A 428 -0.87 16.56 26.32
C GLU A 428 -2.08 15.83 25.69
N ALA A 429 -2.44 14.63 26.18
CA ALA A 429 -3.59 13.87 25.69
C ALA A 429 -4.92 14.50 26.13
N THR A 430 -5.99 14.21 25.39
CA THR A 430 -7.37 14.52 25.77
C THR A 430 -8.14 13.23 26.01
N VAL A 431 -8.74 13.09 27.20
CA VAL A 431 -9.54 11.95 27.62
C VAL A 431 -10.91 12.45 28.07
N GLU A 432 -11.93 12.26 27.23
CA GLU A 432 -13.27 12.84 27.43
C GLU A 432 -14.34 11.75 27.50
N SER A 433 -15.06 11.70 28.62
CA SER A 433 -16.28 10.91 28.75
C SER A 433 -17.48 11.81 29.03
N LYS A 434 -18.50 11.84 28.16
CA LYS A 434 -19.65 12.72 28.43
C LYS A 434 -20.52 12.29 29.61
N ASN A 435 -20.71 10.98 29.84
CA ASN A 435 -21.64 10.48 30.86
C ASN A 435 -21.15 9.26 31.63
N GLY A 436 -19.90 8.82 31.45
CA GLY A 436 -19.32 7.70 32.20
C GLY A 436 -18.11 8.14 33.01
N GLU A 437 -17.53 7.22 33.73
CA GLU A 437 -16.33 7.47 34.53
C GLU A 437 -15.08 7.47 33.64
N VAL A 438 -14.05 8.19 34.09
CA VAL A 438 -12.71 8.11 33.51
C VAL A 438 -11.80 7.49 34.56
N THR A 439 -11.34 6.27 34.29
CA THR A 439 -10.47 5.50 35.17
C THR A 439 -9.12 5.28 34.51
N VAL A 440 -8.05 5.60 35.22
CA VAL A 440 -6.67 5.48 34.73
C VAL A 440 -5.84 4.81 35.81
N GLU A 441 -5.33 3.61 35.53
CA GLU A 441 -4.59 2.77 36.47
C GLU A 441 -3.18 2.46 35.95
N SER A 442 -2.16 3.02 36.60
CA SER A 442 -0.75 2.74 36.29
C SER A 442 -0.11 1.76 37.28
N SER A 443 0.53 0.71 36.78
CA SER A 443 1.41 -0.17 37.59
C SER A 443 2.81 0.43 37.79
N GLY A 444 3.11 1.55 37.12
CA GLY A 444 4.34 2.32 37.27
C GLY A 444 4.00 3.80 37.53
N ASP A 445 4.69 4.70 36.84
CA ASP A 445 4.41 6.14 36.91
C ASP A 445 3.24 6.53 35.99
N LEU A 446 2.39 7.46 36.46
CA LEU A 446 1.38 8.12 35.64
C LEU A 446 1.90 9.49 35.18
N LEU A 447 2.24 9.58 33.90
CA LEU A 447 2.85 10.76 33.27
C LEU A 447 1.82 11.50 32.41
N ALA A 448 1.04 12.39 33.02
CA ALA A 448 -0.11 13.07 32.40
C ALA A 448 0.02 14.61 32.42
N SER A 449 1.24 15.12 32.28
CA SER A 449 1.48 16.56 32.23
C SER A 449 0.82 17.18 31.00
N GLY A 450 0.09 18.28 31.19
CA GLY A 450 -0.67 18.95 30.13
C GLY A 450 -1.91 18.21 29.65
N ALA A 451 -2.21 17.02 30.18
CA ALA A 451 -3.38 16.23 29.79
C ALA A 451 -4.70 16.92 30.16
N VAL A 452 -5.76 16.60 29.44
CA VAL A 452 -7.13 17.03 29.71
C VAL A 452 -7.98 15.79 30.03
N PHE A 453 -8.56 15.77 31.21
CA PHE A 453 -9.56 14.80 31.63
C PHE A 453 -10.88 15.52 31.83
N GLU A 454 -11.91 15.11 31.09
CA GLU A 454 -13.24 15.72 31.18
C GLU A 454 -14.31 14.64 31.33
N THR A 455 -15.15 14.80 32.34
CA THR A 455 -16.36 13.99 32.48
C THR A 455 -17.49 14.71 33.20
N ASN A 456 -18.69 14.14 33.11
CA ASN A 456 -19.81 14.49 33.97
C ASN A 456 -19.86 13.65 35.26
N VAL A 457 -19.14 12.53 35.34
CA VAL A 457 -19.17 11.57 36.47
C VAL A 457 -17.90 11.68 37.29
N GLU A 458 -17.09 10.63 37.43
CA GLU A 458 -15.90 10.59 38.30
C GLU A 458 -14.63 10.47 37.48
N ILE A 459 -13.56 11.12 37.95
CA ILE A 459 -12.20 10.92 37.46
C ILE A 459 -11.42 10.20 38.56
N SER A 460 -10.95 8.99 38.27
CA SER A 460 -10.17 8.17 39.18
C SER A 460 -8.81 7.87 38.57
N LEU A 461 -7.76 8.42 39.16
CA LEU A 461 -6.38 8.21 38.73
C LEU A 461 -5.66 7.39 39.81
N SER A 462 -4.96 6.32 39.42
CA SER A 462 -4.12 5.55 40.33
C SER A 462 -2.77 5.23 39.71
N ALA A 463 -1.74 5.16 40.55
CA ALA A 463 -0.40 4.77 40.14
C ALA A 463 0.36 4.07 41.28
N SER A 464 1.13 3.03 40.96
CA SER A 464 2.08 2.43 41.90
C SER A 464 3.38 3.23 42.04
N GLY A 465 3.60 4.23 41.18
CA GLY A 465 4.72 5.17 41.19
C GLY A 465 4.27 6.63 41.36
N ASP A 466 5.04 7.54 40.77
CA ASP A 466 4.76 8.98 40.80
C ASP A 466 3.59 9.34 39.88
N VAL A 467 2.86 10.41 40.23
CA VAL A 467 1.76 10.97 39.43
C VAL A 467 2.09 12.40 39.04
N LEU A 468 2.28 12.66 37.75
CA LEU A 468 2.64 13.97 37.20
C LEU A 468 1.47 14.58 36.44
N LEU A 469 0.82 15.58 37.05
CA LEU A 469 -0.33 16.34 36.54
C LEU A 469 0.01 17.81 36.28
N ASP A 470 1.28 18.15 36.10
CA ASP A 470 1.70 19.52 35.84
C ASP A 470 0.99 20.08 34.59
N ALA A 471 0.39 21.26 34.73
CA ALA A 471 -0.44 21.92 33.71
C ALA A 471 -1.64 21.10 33.18
N ALA A 472 -2.00 19.99 33.83
CA ALA A 472 -3.16 19.20 33.46
C ALA A 472 -4.49 19.91 33.79
N ARG A 473 -5.57 19.49 33.15
CA ARG A 473 -6.94 19.94 33.44
C ARG A 473 -7.79 18.74 33.81
N LEU A 474 -8.38 18.77 35.00
CA LEU A 474 -9.32 17.76 35.46
C LEU A 474 -10.67 18.43 35.68
N THR A 475 -11.67 18.06 34.88
CA THR A 475 -13.00 18.66 34.92
C THR A 475 -14.06 17.57 35.11
N SER A 476 -14.82 17.68 36.20
CA SER A 476 -15.92 16.79 36.53
C SER A 476 -17.16 17.59 36.93
N SER A 477 -18.24 17.51 36.15
CA SER A 477 -19.42 18.35 36.41
C SER A 477 -20.28 17.88 37.59
N ASN A 478 -20.34 16.58 37.92
CA ASN A 478 -21.17 16.07 39.02
C ASN A 478 -20.47 15.12 40.00
N GLY A 479 -19.31 14.55 39.64
CA GLY A 479 -18.52 13.70 40.56
C GLY A 479 -17.23 14.37 41.01
N GLN A 480 -16.38 13.57 41.66
CA GLN A 480 -15.12 14.02 42.24
C GLN A 480 -13.96 13.61 41.33
N ALA A 481 -12.81 14.24 41.55
CA ALA A 481 -11.54 13.78 41.01
C ALA A 481 -10.65 13.23 42.16
N THR A 482 -10.18 11.99 42.02
CA THR A 482 -9.36 11.30 43.03
C THR A 482 -8.02 10.85 42.45
N VAL A 483 -6.99 10.84 43.29
CA VAL A 483 -5.65 10.34 42.96
C VAL A 483 -5.17 9.36 44.04
N ALA A 484 -4.96 8.10 43.68
CA ALA A 484 -4.38 7.10 44.57
C ALA A 484 -2.93 6.79 44.17
N LEU A 485 -2.00 7.02 45.09
CA LEU A 485 -0.61 6.59 44.95
C LEU A 485 -0.44 5.33 45.82
N ASP A 486 0.00 4.19 45.28
CA ASP A 486 0.00 2.95 46.06
C ASP A 486 1.11 2.89 47.13
N VAL A 487 2.05 3.85 47.11
CA VAL A 487 3.20 3.89 48.02
C VAL A 487 3.40 5.27 48.65
N GLU A 488 3.75 5.30 49.93
CA GLU A 488 3.99 6.54 50.70
C GLU A 488 5.16 7.39 50.16
N SER A 489 6.10 6.76 49.44
CA SER A 489 7.27 7.46 48.88
C SER A 489 7.00 8.16 47.55
N ALA A 490 5.84 7.94 46.95
CA ALA A 490 5.48 8.52 45.67
C ALA A 490 5.18 10.02 45.79
N THR A 491 5.33 10.72 44.66
CA THR A 491 5.11 12.14 44.53
C THR A 491 3.93 12.42 43.60
N LEU A 492 3.01 13.25 44.07
CA LEU A 492 2.03 13.94 43.24
C LEU A 492 2.59 15.31 42.85
N SER A 493 2.92 15.50 41.57
CA SER A 493 3.25 16.80 40.99
C SER A 493 2.02 17.41 40.34
N ILE A 494 1.66 18.63 40.70
CA ILE A 494 0.40 19.27 40.26
C ILE A 494 0.55 20.75 39.92
N ASP A 495 1.76 21.16 39.53
CA ASP A 495 2.05 22.57 39.28
C ASP A 495 1.21 23.14 38.15
N SER A 496 0.59 24.29 38.38
CA SER A 496 -0.24 24.99 37.40
C SER A 496 -1.48 24.23 36.90
N ALA A 497 -1.82 23.07 37.48
CA ALA A 497 -3.01 22.30 37.10
C ALA A 497 -4.33 23.07 37.34
N VAL A 498 -5.37 22.74 36.58
CA VAL A 498 -6.72 23.28 36.74
C VAL A 498 -7.64 22.18 37.22
N LEU A 499 -8.16 22.33 38.44
CA LEU A 499 -9.03 21.36 39.08
C LEU A 499 -10.44 21.97 39.18
N ASP A 500 -11.38 21.40 38.45
CA ASP A 500 -12.78 21.86 38.37
C ASP A 500 -13.72 20.66 38.47
N ASP A 501 -13.75 20.04 39.64
CA ASP A 501 -14.73 19.01 39.99
C ASP A 501 -15.84 19.58 40.89
N ARG A 502 -16.67 18.71 41.48
CA ARG A 502 -17.83 19.10 42.29
C ARG A 502 -17.51 20.07 43.43
N ASP A 503 -16.34 19.99 44.06
CA ASP A 503 -15.93 20.86 45.16
C ASP A 503 -14.61 21.61 44.91
N SER A 504 -14.08 21.52 43.69
CA SER A 504 -12.81 22.09 43.24
C SER A 504 -11.62 21.59 44.08
N THR A 505 -11.70 20.38 44.65
CA THR A 505 -10.65 19.78 45.47
C THR A 505 -10.38 18.34 45.05
N ILE A 506 -9.17 18.09 44.56
CA ILE A 506 -8.72 16.71 44.35
C ILE A 506 -8.35 16.10 45.70
N THR A 507 -8.90 14.91 45.97
CA THR A 507 -8.50 14.09 47.10
C THR A 507 -7.39 13.13 46.69
N TYR A 508 -6.33 13.03 47.50
CA TYR A 508 -5.24 12.09 47.24
C TYR A 508 -4.96 11.15 48.44
N SER A 509 -4.46 9.97 48.15
CA SER A 509 -4.05 8.98 49.15
C SER A 509 -2.74 8.27 48.75
N PRO A 510 -1.92 7.77 49.69
CA PRO A 510 -2.00 7.99 51.13
C PRO A 510 -1.62 9.44 51.50
N SER A 511 -1.98 9.86 52.71
CA SER A 511 -1.72 11.22 53.22
C SER A 511 -0.23 11.57 53.35
N GLU A 512 0.61 10.55 53.39
CA GLU A 512 2.06 10.58 53.53
C GLU A 512 2.78 10.88 52.21
N ALA A 513 2.10 10.71 51.07
CA ALA A 513 2.66 10.98 49.75
C ALA A 513 3.14 12.44 49.63
N ALA A 514 4.25 12.64 48.94
CA ALA A 514 4.79 13.97 48.74
C ALA A 514 3.93 14.72 47.71
N VAL A 515 3.51 15.95 48.02
CA VAL A 515 2.81 16.81 47.05
C VAL A 515 3.69 17.99 46.70
N THR A 516 3.88 18.22 45.40
CA THR A 516 4.68 19.33 44.87
C THR A 516 3.92 20.14 43.83
N GLY A 517 4.30 21.42 43.67
CA GLY A 517 3.60 22.35 42.79
C GLY A 517 2.41 23.04 43.47
N THR A 518 1.78 23.96 42.75
CA THR A 518 0.53 24.61 43.20
C THR A 518 -0.46 24.67 42.04
N PRO A 519 -1.70 24.15 42.20
CA PRO A 519 -2.72 24.29 41.18
C PRO A 519 -2.97 25.76 40.83
N SER A 520 -3.19 26.05 39.55
CA SER A 520 -3.59 27.40 39.12
C SER A 520 -5.06 27.69 39.48
N ARG A 521 -5.88 26.63 39.64
CA ARG A 521 -7.26 26.66 40.12
C ARG A 521 -7.60 25.38 40.88
N GLY A 522 -8.39 25.52 41.95
CA GLY A 522 -8.77 24.43 42.84
C GLY A 522 -7.75 24.18 43.95
N SER A 523 -7.92 23.09 44.69
CA SER A 523 -7.03 22.66 45.78
C SER A 523 -6.79 21.16 45.77
N VAL A 524 -5.81 20.72 46.56
CA VAL A 524 -5.55 19.30 46.84
C VAL A 524 -5.68 19.06 48.34
N GLN A 525 -6.22 17.92 48.73
CA GLN A 525 -6.39 17.51 50.11
C GLN A 525 -6.10 16.01 50.25
N ALA A 526 -5.45 15.60 51.34
CA ALA A 526 -5.30 14.19 51.66
C ALA A 526 -6.64 13.59 52.14
N ASP A 527 -6.94 12.35 51.74
CA ASP A 527 -8.09 11.57 52.22
C ASP A 527 -8.05 11.30 53.74
#